data_AF-A0A558ZNP7-F1
#
_entry.id   AF-A0A558ZNP7-F1
#
_cell.length_a   1.000
_cell.length_b   1.000
_cell.length_c   1.000
_cell.angle_alpha   90.00
_cell.angle_beta   90.00
_cell.angle_gamma   90.00
#
_symmetry.space_group_name_H-M   'P 1'
#
loop_
_entity.id
_entity.type
_entity.pdbx_description
1 polymer ?
#
loop_
_entity_poly.entity_id
_entity_poly.type
_entity_poly.pdbx_seq_one_letter_code
_entity_poly.pdbx_strand_id
1 'polypeptide(L)'
;MGNVEKAKEYAQHVLDHQEEHCEENILAASRFPRDLDNPEFEMDEDMVDFVVHFIEHTIVHQQGDDMFAVSIRNKPLLLQPWQHFVVVNLFGFYIKGTNERRFKEALIMLARKNGKTSFTAAIALAYQILDTDSGSKCYIVANSVKQALEAFGFLRFNVERWNDKNIRIKDNNQEHSITANFGEEGSFFIQALANDESRLDSLNGNVIILDEAHTMRNSKKYGLMKKTMSAYRNSMLFVISTAGDIPTGFLANRLKYCQKVLKELVKDDSFFIFICKANQATDGDVGDYLDENVLKMANPSWGVTVSLKALKEEAEQALNDPQTRNEFFNKTLNVFTNSMNAYFNPDEFIAS
;
A
#
# COMPACT_ATOMS: atom_id res chain seq x y z
N MET A 1 15.05 20.53 -0.63
CA MET A 1 13.59 20.57 -0.38
C MET A 1 13.30 19.57 0.71
N GLY A 2 12.66 19.99 1.82
CA GLY A 2 12.33 19.09 2.93
C GLY A 2 11.30 18.03 2.51
N ASN A 3 11.26 16.90 3.22
CA ASN A 3 10.35 15.80 2.85
C ASN A 3 8.87 16.12 3.09
N VAL A 4 8.55 16.92 4.11
CA VAL A 4 7.19 17.45 4.30
C VAL A 4 6.77 18.35 3.15
N GLU A 5 7.69 19.16 2.61
CA GLU A 5 7.39 20.02 1.47
C GLU A 5 7.10 19.19 0.20
N LYS A 6 7.84 18.10 -0.05
CA LYS A 6 7.51 17.15 -1.13
C LYS A 6 6.08 16.60 -1.01
N ALA A 7 5.62 16.31 0.21
CA ALA A 7 4.25 15.83 0.43
C ALA A 7 3.19 16.94 0.20
N LYS A 8 3.50 18.20 0.57
CA LYS A 8 2.64 19.35 0.23
C LYS A 8 2.56 19.56 -1.27
N GLU A 9 3.69 19.49 -1.98
CA GLU A 9 3.73 19.59 -3.45
C GLU A 9 2.93 18.47 -4.11
N TYR A 10 3.07 17.22 -3.64
CA TYR A 10 2.23 16.13 -4.12
C TYR A 10 0.74 16.42 -3.89
N ALA A 11 0.36 16.82 -2.68
CA ALA A 11 -1.04 17.13 -2.37
C ALA A 11 -1.56 18.26 -3.27
N GLN A 12 -0.79 19.33 -3.44
CA GLN A 12 -1.14 20.45 -4.30
C GLN A 12 -1.28 20.03 -5.77
N HIS A 13 -0.33 19.23 -6.28
CA HIS A 13 -0.39 18.68 -7.63
C HIS A 13 -1.68 17.88 -7.86
N VAL A 14 -2.07 17.03 -6.91
CA VAL A 14 -3.32 16.27 -6.99
C VAL A 14 -4.54 17.17 -7.07
N LEU A 15 -4.54 18.29 -6.33
CA LEU A 15 -5.66 19.24 -6.31
C LEU A 15 -5.73 20.12 -7.56
N ASP A 16 -4.58 20.39 -8.18
CA ASP A 16 -4.48 21.20 -9.40
C ASP A 16 -4.76 20.39 -10.68
N HIS A 17 -4.52 19.07 -10.64
CA HIS A 17 -4.66 18.15 -11.78
C HIS A 17 -5.71 17.06 -11.53
N GLN A 18 -6.90 17.45 -11.07
CA GLN A 18 -7.95 16.51 -10.64
C GLN A 18 -8.39 15.53 -11.74
N GLU A 19 -8.24 15.88 -13.02
CA GLU A 19 -8.50 14.99 -14.15
C GLU A 19 -7.61 13.74 -14.19
N GLU A 20 -6.40 13.83 -13.60
CA GLU A 20 -5.45 12.73 -13.50
C GLU A 20 -5.59 11.94 -12.19
N HIS A 21 -6.57 12.26 -11.33
CA HIS A 21 -6.68 11.67 -9.98
C HIS A 21 -8.12 11.28 -9.63
N CYS A 22 -8.25 10.18 -8.88
CA CYS A 22 -9.57 9.67 -8.50
C CYS A 22 -10.13 10.45 -7.31
N GLU A 23 -11.46 10.42 -7.13
CA GLU A 23 -12.14 11.13 -6.03
C GLU A 23 -11.47 10.84 -4.68
N GLU A 24 -11.15 9.58 -4.39
CA GLU A 24 -10.53 9.20 -3.14
C GLU A 24 -9.12 9.78 -2.94
N ASN A 25 -8.32 9.90 -4.02
CA ASN A 25 -6.99 10.49 -3.95
C ASN A 25 -7.08 12.00 -3.70
N ILE A 26 -8.00 12.68 -4.40
CA ILE A 26 -8.26 14.12 -4.24
C ILE A 26 -8.72 14.44 -2.81
N LEU A 27 -9.62 13.63 -2.25
CA LEU A 27 -10.07 13.81 -0.86
C LEU A 27 -8.94 13.57 0.14
N ALA A 28 -8.08 12.57 -0.10
CA ALA A 28 -6.91 12.32 0.75
C ALA A 28 -5.89 13.47 0.68
N ALA A 29 -5.60 13.98 -0.51
CA ALA A 29 -4.74 15.15 -0.71
C ALA A 29 -5.31 16.40 -0.05
N SER A 30 -6.63 16.62 -0.15
CA SER A 30 -7.33 17.74 0.50
C SER A 30 -7.27 17.67 2.03
N ARG A 31 -7.23 16.45 2.60
CA ARG A 31 -7.18 16.24 4.05
C ARG A 31 -5.83 16.62 4.65
N PHE A 32 -4.74 16.38 3.93
CA PHE A 32 -3.37 16.61 4.41
C PHE A 32 -3.10 18.04 4.95
N PRO A 33 -3.41 19.15 4.23
CA PRO A 33 -3.22 20.48 4.79
C PRO A 33 -4.13 20.76 6.00
N ARG A 34 -5.36 20.21 6.03
CA ARG A 34 -6.24 20.32 7.21
C ARG A 34 -5.63 19.65 8.44
N ASP A 35 -4.94 18.53 8.23
CA ASP A 35 -4.26 17.81 9.30
C ASP A 35 -3.01 18.55 9.80
N LEU A 36 -2.28 19.23 8.92
CA LEU A 36 -1.16 20.12 9.30
C LEU A 36 -1.64 21.29 10.18
N ASP A 37 -2.82 21.84 9.90
CA ASP A 37 -3.40 22.95 10.65
C ASP A 37 -4.17 22.50 11.91
N ASN A 38 -4.34 21.19 12.12
CA ASN A 38 -5.14 20.66 13.23
C ASN A 38 -4.34 20.69 14.55
N PRO A 39 -4.83 21.40 15.59
CA PRO A 39 -4.11 21.50 16.87
C PRO A 39 -4.05 20.20 17.68
N GLU A 40 -4.80 19.15 17.31
CA GLU A 40 -4.72 17.83 17.94
C GLU A 40 -3.47 17.05 17.51
N PHE A 41 -2.82 17.45 16.41
CA PHE A 41 -1.66 16.76 15.85
C PHE A 41 -0.41 17.64 15.85
N GLU A 42 0.75 16.98 15.84
CA GLU A 42 2.05 17.59 15.59
C GLU A 42 2.77 16.83 14.49
N MET A 43 3.53 17.56 13.67
CA MET A 43 4.35 17.01 12.60
C MET A 43 5.80 16.90 13.08
N ASP A 44 6.32 15.68 13.14
CA ASP A 44 7.72 15.40 13.44
C ASP A 44 8.50 15.27 12.13
N GLU A 45 9.12 16.38 11.69
CA GLU A 45 9.90 16.42 10.45
C GLU A 45 11.18 15.59 10.55
N ASP A 46 11.81 15.53 11.72
CA ASP A 46 13.04 14.77 11.95
C ASP A 46 12.77 13.27 11.80
N MET A 47 11.63 12.79 12.30
CA MET A 47 11.19 11.40 12.13
C MET A 47 10.93 11.06 10.67
N VAL A 48 10.28 11.97 9.93
CA VAL A 48 10.07 11.82 8.48
C VAL A 48 11.40 11.72 7.75
N ASP A 49 12.33 12.64 8.03
CA ASP A 49 13.63 12.70 7.38
C ASP A 49 14.46 11.45 7.68
N PHE A 50 14.43 10.95 8.92
CA PHE A 50 15.05 9.68 9.28
C PHE A 50 14.50 8.52 8.45
N VAL A 51 13.17 8.39 8.34
CA VAL A 51 12.54 7.27 7.62
C VAL A 51 12.83 7.32 6.12
N VAL A 52 12.70 8.50 5.52
CA VAL A 52 13.04 8.69 4.11
C VAL A 52 14.51 8.37 3.86
N HIS A 53 15.41 8.90 4.69
CA HIS A 53 16.84 8.64 4.57
C HIS A 53 17.14 7.15 4.70
N PHE A 54 16.56 6.48 5.71
CA PHE A 54 16.68 5.04 5.89
C PHE A 54 16.27 4.29 4.63
N ILE A 55 15.09 4.56 4.07
CA ILE A 55 14.62 3.83 2.88
C ILE A 55 15.52 4.11 1.69
N GLU A 56 15.77 5.38 1.36
CA GLU A 56 16.48 5.75 0.14
C GLU A 56 17.98 5.43 0.17
N HIS A 57 18.59 5.17 1.34
CA HIS A 57 20.03 4.91 1.46
C HIS A 57 20.37 3.48 1.88
N THR A 58 19.46 2.77 2.54
CA THR A 58 19.73 1.41 3.05
C THR A 58 18.97 0.32 2.31
N ILE A 59 17.92 0.68 1.56
CA ILE A 59 17.07 -0.25 0.82
C ILE A 59 17.36 -0.11 -0.68
N VAL A 60 17.46 -1.26 -1.35
CA VAL A 60 17.73 -1.38 -2.77
C VAL A 60 16.71 -2.28 -3.45
N HIS A 61 16.56 -2.12 -4.76
CA HIS A 61 15.74 -3.02 -5.58
C HIS A 61 16.35 -4.43 -5.63
N GLN A 62 15.52 -5.44 -5.35
CA GLN A 62 15.91 -6.85 -5.47
C GLN A 62 15.95 -7.34 -6.92
N GLN A 63 15.09 -6.77 -7.77
CA GLN A 63 14.89 -7.15 -9.17
C GLN A 63 14.20 -6.03 -9.95
N GLY A 64 14.17 -6.16 -11.27
CA GLY A 64 13.51 -5.24 -12.20
C GLY A 64 14.50 -4.43 -13.04
N ASP A 65 13.93 -3.78 -14.05
CA ASP A 65 14.60 -2.86 -14.96
C ASP A 65 13.88 -1.51 -14.95
N ASP A 66 14.57 -0.44 -15.34
CA ASP A 66 13.97 0.88 -15.57
C ASP A 66 13.26 0.95 -16.94
N MET A 67 12.74 2.13 -17.27
CA MET A 67 12.04 2.39 -18.54
C MET A 67 12.93 2.22 -19.79
N PHE A 68 14.25 2.12 -19.62
CA PHE A 68 15.23 1.92 -20.69
C PHE A 68 15.81 0.50 -20.71
N ALA A 69 15.15 -0.45 -20.01
CA ALA A 69 15.60 -1.83 -19.87
C ALA A 69 16.99 -1.97 -19.23
N VAL A 70 17.38 -1.00 -18.39
CA VAL A 70 18.61 -1.07 -17.59
C VAL A 70 18.26 -1.62 -16.22
N SER A 71 19.02 -2.64 -15.79
CA SER A 71 18.77 -3.26 -14.49
C SER A 71 18.90 -2.27 -13.35
N ILE A 72 17.85 -2.18 -12.54
CA ILE A 72 17.82 -1.40 -11.30
C ILE A 72 18.19 -2.25 -10.08
N ARG A 73 18.48 -3.54 -10.27
CA ARG A 73 18.89 -4.41 -9.16
C ARG A 73 20.11 -3.85 -8.43
N ASN A 74 20.04 -3.82 -7.10
CA ASN A 74 21.01 -3.18 -6.20
C ASN A 74 21.10 -1.65 -6.29
N LYS A 75 20.27 -0.98 -7.09
CA LYS A 75 20.15 0.48 -7.04
C LYS A 75 19.28 0.89 -5.85
N PRO A 76 19.54 2.07 -5.24
CA PRO A 76 18.72 2.56 -4.13
C PRO A 76 17.24 2.67 -4.47
N LEU A 77 16.36 2.36 -3.52
CA LEU A 77 14.92 2.52 -3.64
C LEU A 77 14.55 3.99 -3.38
N LEU A 78 14.59 4.82 -4.43
CA LEU A 78 14.19 6.22 -4.35
C LEU A 78 12.67 6.35 -4.30
N LEU A 79 12.15 7.13 -3.35
CA LEU A 79 10.71 7.27 -3.16
C LEU A 79 10.10 8.16 -4.24
N GLN A 80 8.98 7.70 -4.79
CA GLN A 80 8.14 8.48 -5.68
C GLN A 80 7.35 9.55 -4.92
N PRO A 81 6.85 10.60 -5.58
CA PRO A 81 6.09 11.67 -4.91
C PRO A 81 4.96 11.16 -4.02
N TRP A 82 4.17 10.19 -4.52
CA TRP A 82 3.10 9.58 -3.73
C TRP A 82 3.61 8.75 -2.55
N GLN A 83 4.79 8.14 -2.66
CA GLN A 83 5.41 7.37 -1.59
C GLN A 83 5.94 8.29 -0.49
N HIS A 84 6.52 9.45 -0.85
CA HIS A 84 6.84 10.51 0.10
C HIS A 84 5.58 10.98 0.84
N PHE A 85 4.48 11.23 0.11
CA PHE A 85 3.21 11.60 0.72
C PHE A 85 2.73 10.57 1.76
N VAL A 86 2.80 9.28 1.43
CA VAL A 86 2.44 8.21 2.37
C VAL A 86 3.39 8.17 3.58
N VAL A 87 4.71 8.26 3.38
CA VAL A 87 5.68 8.24 4.49
C VAL A 87 5.47 9.43 5.43
N VAL A 88 5.32 10.65 4.88
CA VAL A 88 5.08 11.85 5.68
C VAL A 88 3.83 11.71 6.52
N ASN A 89 2.74 11.21 5.94
CA ASN A 89 1.50 11.00 6.71
C ASN A 89 1.68 9.96 7.82
N LEU A 90 2.24 8.80 7.51
CA LEU A 90 2.29 7.67 8.45
C LEU A 90 3.31 7.83 9.56
N PHE A 91 4.44 8.49 9.30
CA PHE A 91 5.52 8.63 10.27
C PHE A 91 5.63 10.03 10.87
N GLY A 92 5.09 11.05 10.21
CA GLY A 92 5.21 12.44 10.65
C GLY A 92 4.14 12.89 11.62
N PHE A 93 2.89 12.40 11.51
CA PHE A 93 1.81 12.87 12.40
C PHE A 93 1.76 12.12 13.73
N TYR A 94 1.87 12.88 14.81
CA TYR A 94 1.73 12.43 16.20
C TYR A 94 0.53 13.09 16.88
N ILE A 95 -0.04 12.42 17.88
CA ILE A 95 -1.01 13.04 18.79
C ILE A 95 -0.25 14.02 19.67
N LYS A 96 -0.65 15.29 19.63
CA LYS A 96 0.08 16.38 20.28
C LYS A 96 0.37 16.12 21.74
N GLY A 97 1.63 16.29 22.14
CA GLY A 97 2.08 16.10 23.52
C GLY A 97 2.24 14.63 23.92
N THR A 98 2.32 13.71 22.95
CA THR A 98 2.55 12.29 23.17
C THR A 98 3.54 11.74 22.14
N ASN A 99 4.17 10.61 22.43
CA ASN A 99 4.96 9.87 21.44
C ASN A 99 4.09 8.93 20.58
N GLU A 100 2.78 9.16 20.54
CA GLU A 100 1.84 8.29 19.85
C GLU A 100 1.61 8.76 18.40
N ARG A 101 2.01 7.94 17.42
CA ARG A 101 1.72 8.21 16.00
C ARG A 101 0.21 8.17 15.78
N ARG A 102 -0.32 9.13 15.02
CA ARG A 102 -1.76 9.30 14.77
C ARG A 102 -2.38 8.07 14.11
N PHE A 103 -1.80 7.66 12.98
CA PHE A 103 -2.37 6.59 12.18
C PHE A 103 -2.03 5.22 12.75
N LYS A 104 -3.04 4.36 12.88
CA LYS A 104 -2.93 2.96 13.35
C LYS A 104 -3.28 1.94 12.28
N GLU A 105 -3.92 2.41 11.23
CA GLU A 105 -4.33 1.60 10.10
C GLU A 105 -4.08 2.39 8.81
N ALA A 106 -3.63 1.69 7.77
CA ALA A 106 -3.39 2.26 6.46
C ALA A 106 -4.00 1.33 5.40
N LEU A 107 -4.93 1.82 4.59
CA LEU A 107 -5.37 1.12 3.38
C LEU A 107 -4.66 1.73 2.18
N ILE A 108 -3.84 0.92 1.51
CA ILE A 108 -3.13 1.31 0.28
C ILE A 108 -3.62 0.41 -0.85
N MET A 109 -4.50 0.95 -1.69
CA MET A 109 -5.10 0.23 -2.81
C MET A 109 -4.58 0.79 -4.14
N LEU A 110 -3.75 0.00 -4.81
CA LEU A 110 -3.05 0.38 -6.05
C LEU A 110 -3.08 -0.76 -7.06
N ALA A 111 -3.14 -0.41 -8.35
CA ALA A 111 -3.00 -1.37 -9.45
C ALA A 111 -1.67 -2.15 -9.36
N ARG A 112 -1.60 -3.29 -10.07
CA ARG A 112 -0.35 -4.06 -10.16
C ARG A 112 0.76 -3.21 -10.78
N LYS A 113 2.03 -3.61 -10.59
CA LYS A 113 3.22 -2.93 -11.12
C LYS A 113 3.48 -1.50 -10.57
N ASN A 114 2.73 -0.99 -9.60
CA ASN A 114 2.99 0.31 -8.95
C ASN A 114 4.02 0.27 -7.80
N GLY A 115 4.63 -0.89 -7.51
CA GLY A 115 5.67 -1.01 -6.47
C GLY A 115 5.15 -1.12 -5.03
N LYS A 116 3.84 -1.35 -4.83
CA LYS A 116 3.18 -1.38 -3.51
C LYS A 116 3.82 -2.35 -2.50
N THR A 117 4.19 -3.55 -2.93
CA THR A 117 4.70 -4.61 -2.04
C THR A 117 6.08 -4.27 -1.49
N SER A 118 7.03 -3.90 -2.36
CA SER A 118 8.38 -3.50 -1.93
C SER A 118 8.35 -2.23 -1.07
N PHE A 119 7.52 -1.25 -1.42
CA PHE A 119 7.34 -0.04 -0.62
C PHE A 119 6.78 -0.33 0.77
N THR A 120 5.69 -1.12 0.86
CA THR A 120 5.07 -1.47 2.14
C THR A 120 6.02 -2.30 3.01
N ALA A 121 6.81 -3.18 2.40
CA ALA A 121 7.86 -3.91 3.10
C ALA A 121 8.92 -2.95 3.67
N ALA A 122 9.43 -2.01 2.87
CA ALA A 122 10.43 -1.04 3.31
C ALA A 122 9.94 -0.18 4.49
N ILE A 123 8.72 0.35 4.44
CA ILE A 123 8.15 1.11 5.55
C ILE A 123 7.88 0.22 6.78
N ALA A 124 7.46 -1.04 6.61
CA ALA A 124 7.28 -1.94 7.74
C ALA A 124 8.61 -2.24 8.44
N LEU A 125 9.71 -2.35 7.69
CA LEU A 125 11.06 -2.47 8.26
C LEU A 125 11.48 -1.18 9.00
N ALA A 126 11.12 0.00 8.48
CA ALA A 126 11.35 1.25 9.19
C ALA A 126 10.61 1.26 10.55
N TYR A 127 9.34 0.83 10.60
CA TYR A 127 8.63 0.64 11.87
C TYR A 127 9.35 -0.34 12.81
N GLN A 128 9.88 -1.45 12.28
CA GLN A 128 10.64 -2.42 13.09
C GLN A 128 11.88 -1.81 13.75
N ILE A 129 12.56 -0.90 13.06
CA ILE A 129 13.76 -0.23 13.55
C ILE A 129 13.40 0.88 14.54
N LEU A 130 12.37 1.65 14.25
CA LEU A 130 11.93 2.75 15.12
C LEU A 130 11.41 2.27 16.47
N ASP A 131 10.75 1.12 16.49
CA ASP A 131 10.09 0.61 17.69
C ASP A 131 10.88 -0.56 18.34
N THR A 132 12.20 -0.66 18.10
CA THR A 132 13.03 -1.76 18.66
C THR A 132 13.00 -1.77 20.18
N ASP A 133 13.00 -0.59 20.80
CA ASP A 133 12.94 -0.39 22.25
C ASP A 133 11.73 -1.09 22.91
N SER A 134 10.65 -1.23 22.14
CA SER A 134 9.40 -1.86 22.52
C SER A 134 9.35 -3.35 22.16
N GLY A 135 10.41 -3.90 21.56
CA GLY A 135 10.46 -5.29 21.08
C GLY A 135 9.55 -5.52 19.88
N SER A 136 9.74 -4.74 18.81
CA SER A 136 8.87 -4.70 17.65
C SER A 136 8.66 -6.07 17.00
N LYS A 137 7.42 -6.34 16.56
CA LYS A 137 7.07 -7.55 15.82
C LYS A 137 6.17 -7.24 14.63
N CYS A 138 6.61 -7.65 13.46
CA CYS A 138 5.90 -7.56 12.19
C CYS A 138 5.44 -8.93 11.69
N TYR A 139 4.17 -9.02 11.29
CA TYR A 139 3.63 -10.20 10.61
C TYR A 139 3.18 -9.85 9.19
N ILE A 140 3.71 -10.55 8.20
CA ILE A 140 3.32 -10.44 6.79
C ILE A 140 2.33 -11.56 6.50
N VAL A 141 1.07 -11.21 6.31
CA VAL A 141 -0.04 -12.15 6.15
C VAL A 141 -0.63 -12.02 4.74
N ALA A 142 -0.60 -13.11 3.98
CA ALA A 142 -1.22 -13.20 2.65
C ALA A 142 -2.04 -14.48 2.52
N ASN A 143 -2.85 -14.60 1.46
CA ASN A 143 -3.70 -15.79 1.25
C ASN A 143 -2.91 -17.11 1.20
N SER A 144 -1.65 -17.08 0.78
CA SER A 144 -0.70 -18.20 0.88
C SER A 144 0.66 -17.74 1.38
N VAL A 145 1.44 -18.65 1.98
CA VAL A 145 2.83 -18.35 2.37
C VAL A 145 3.64 -17.85 1.16
N LYS A 146 3.45 -18.49 0.00
CA LYS A 146 4.13 -18.11 -1.25
C LYS A 146 3.94 -16.63 -1.61
N GLN A 147 2.75 -16.08 -1.41
CA GLN A 147 2.50 -14.65 -1.65
C GLN A 147 3.16 -13.77 -0.59
N ALA A 148 3.10 -14.17 0.69
CA ALA A 148 3.77 -13.44 1.77
C ALA A 148 5.31 -13.41 1.59
N LEU A 149 5.87 -14.43 0.91
CA LEU A 149 7.29 -14.52 0.60
C LEU A 149 7.79 -13.46 -0.40
N GLU A 150 6.92 -12.80 -1.16
CA GLU A 150 7.32 -11.69 -2.04
C GLU A 150 7.85 -10.51 -1.19
N ALA A 151 7.08 -10.07 -0.20
CA ALA A 151 7.50 -9.01 0.72
C ALA A 151 8.64 -9.47 1.63
N PHE A 152 8.58 -10.70 2.17
CA PHE A 152 9.63 -11.23 3.03
C PHE A 152 10.97 -11.40 2.30
N GLY A 153 10.94 -11.91 1.06
CA GLY A 153 12.14 -12.06 0.23
C GLY A 153 12.81 -10.72 -0.05
N PHE A 154 12.01 -9.67 -0.30
CA PHE A 154 12.50 -8.31 -0.45
C PHE A 154 13.17 -7.78 0.81
N LEU A 155 12.57 -8.00 1.99
CA LEU A 155 13.18 -7.65 3.28
C LEU A 155 14.47 -8.40 3.52
N ARG A 156 14.44 -9.73 3.35
CA ARG A 156 15.61 -10.59 3.51
C ARG A 156 16.76 -10.12 2.64
N PHE A 157 16.50 -9.88 1.36
CA PHE A 157 17.50 -9.42 0.40
C PHE A 157 18.19 -8.13 0.85
N ASN A 158 17.47 -7.21 1.48
CA ASN A 158 18.03 -5.95 1.98
C ASN A 158 18.77 -6.12 3.30
N VAL A 159 18.16 -6.81 4.26
CA VAL A 159 18.72 -7.03 5.59
C VAL A 159 20.01 -7.88 5.55
N GLU A 160 20.09 -8.88 4.66
CA GLU A 160 21.32 -9.67 4.48
C GLU A 160 22.54 -8.81 4.11
N ARG A 161 22.32 -7.67 3.42
CA ARG A 161 23.40 -6.79 2.96
C ARG A 161 24.00 -5.95 4.07
N TRP A 162 23.27 -5.75 5.17
CA TRP A 162 23.78 -5.02 6.33
C TRP A 162 24.91 -5.79 7.02
N ASN A 163 25.00 -7.11 6.80
CA ASN A 163 26.03 -7.98 7.38
C ASN A 163 26.18 -7.81 8.90
N ASP A 164 25.05 -7.58 9.58
CA ASP A 164 25.00 -7.39 11.02
C ASP A 164 24.85 -8.75 11.73
N LYS A 165 25.82 -9.07 12.58
CA LYS A 165 25.86 -10.31 13.38
C LYS A 165 24.70 -10.43 14.37
N ASN A 166 24.06 -9.32 14.73
CA ASN A 166 22.91 -9.28 15.63
C ASN A 166 21.62 -9.73 14.93
N ILE A 167 21.65 -9.83 13.60
CA ILE A 167 20.51 -10.24 12.79
C ILE A 167 20.64 -11.72 12.43
N ARG A 168 19.57 -12.46 12.70
CA ARG A 168 19.42 -13.87 12.36
C ARG A 168 18.24 -14.04 11.42
N ILE A 169 18.48 -14.77 10.34
CA ILE A 169 17.48 -15.10 9.33
C ILE A 169 17.24 -16.60 9.35
N LYS A 170 15.97 -16.99 9.36
CA LYS A 170 15.54 -18.37 9.16
C LYS A 170 14.62 -18.41 7.95
N ASP A 171 15.00 -19.20 6.96
CA ASP A 171 14.22 -19.41 5.75
C ASP A 171 14.24 -20.89 5.39
N ASN A 172 13.22 -21.62 5.84
CA ASN A 172 13.05 -23.04 5.56
C ASN A 172 11.56 -23.42 5.51
N ASN A 173 11.25 -24.69 5.24
CA ASN A 173 9.87 -25.17 5.08
C ASN A 173 8.96 -24.95 6.32
N GLN A 174 9.51 -24.70 7.49
CA GLN A 174 8.76 -24.51 8.73
C GLN A 174 8.64 -23.03 9.13
N GLU A 175 9.66 -22.22 8.84
CA GLU A 175 9.76 -20.86 9.34
C GLU A 175 10.44 -19.93 8.33
N HIS A 176 9.80 -18.79 8.10
CA HIS A 176 10.30 -17.66 7.30
C HIS A 176 10.31 -16.42 8.20
N SER A 177 11.44 -16.17 8.87
CA SER A 177 11.59 -15.10 9.84
C SER A 177 12.94 -14.38 9.80
N ILE A 178 12.91 -13.11 10.20
CA ILE A 178 14.09 -12.26 10.46
C ILE A 178 13.99 -11.81 11.90
N THR A 179 15.07 -11.93 12.67
CA THR A 179 15.13 -11.51 14.07
C THR A 179 16.38 -10.69 14.29
N ALA A 180 16.28 -9.56 15.00
CA ALA A 180 17.42 -8.79 15.47
C ALA A 180 17.32 -8.56 16.97
N ASN A 181 18.45 -8.64 17.67
CA ASN A 181 18.54 -8.33 19.09
C ASN A 181 19.75 -7.44 19.35
N PHE A 182 19.50 -6.22 19.81
CA PHE A 182 20.48 -5.18 20.06
C PHE A 182 20.75 -4.97 21.57
N GLY A 183 20.36 -5.94 22.41
CA GLY A 183 20.56 -5.86 23.85
C GLY A 183 19.62 -4.84 24.50
N GLU A 184 20.19 -3.84 25.15
CA GLU A 184 19.44 -2.78 25.85
C GLU A 184 18.70 -1.84 24.89
N GLU A 185 19.14 -1.74 23.63
CA GLU A 185 18.48 -0.94 22.57
C GLU A 185 17.23 -1.63 21.99
N GLY A 186 16.98 -2.88 22.39
CA GLY A 186 15.77 -3.62 22.07
C GLY A 186 15.93 -4.65 20.94
N SER A 187 14.82 -4.98 20.27
CA SER A 187 14.78 -6.07 19.30
C SER A 187 13.68 -5.89 18.27
N PHE A 188 13.81 -6.56 17.12
CA PHE A 188 12.70 -6.72 16.19
C PHE A 188 12.56 -8.15 15.66
N PHE A 189 11.35 -8.50 15.23
CA PHE A 189 11.02 -9.80 14.65
C PHE A 189 10.04 -9.64 13.49
N ILE A 190 10.37 -10.21 12.33
CA ILE A 190 9.51 -10.22 11.14
C ILE A 190 9.22 -11.66 10.76
N GLN A 191 7.96 -12.00 10.49
CA GLN A 191 7.58 -13.34 10.02
C GLN A 191 6.54 -13.32 8.91
N ALA A 192 6.76 -14.13 7.88
CA ALA A 192 5.78 -14.39 6.84
C ALA A 192 4.86 -15.55 7.22
N LEU A 193 3.56 -15.35 7.08
CA LEU A 193 2.51 -16.29 7.47
C LEU A 193 1.46 -16.42 6.36
N ALA A 194 0.96 -17.64 6.18
CA ALA A 194 -0.30 -17.83 5.49
C ALA A 194 -1.46 -17.36 6.37
N ASN A 195 -2.54 -16.98 5.72
CA ASN A 195 -3.76 -16.50 6.35
C ASN A 195 -4.62 -17.66 6.94
N ASP A 196 -4.03 -18.40 7.89
CA ASP A 196 -4.62 -19.49 8.68
C ASP A 196 -4.98 -18.98 10.09
N GLU A 197 -6.28 -18.99 10.42
CA GLU A 197 -6.81 -18.41 11.66
C GLU A 197 -6.21 -19.02 12.93
N SER A 198 -5.90 -20.32 12.93
CA SER A 198 -5.37 -21.03 14.10
C SER A 198 -3.99 -20.51 14.54
N ARG A 199 -3.18 -20.07 13.57
CA ARG A 199 -1.83 -19.55 13.79
C ARG A 199 -1.82 -18.08 14.22
N LEU A 200 -2.93 -17.37 13.99
CA LEU A 200 -3.02 -15.93 14.11
C LEU A 200 -3.58 -15.47 15.47
N ASP A 201 -4.39 -16.29 16.14
CA ASP A 201 -5.12 -15.91 17.37
C ASP A 201 -4.22 -15.72 18.62
N SER A 202 -3.00 -16.25 18.61
CA SER A 202 -2.04 -16.15 19.72
C SER A 202 -0.89 -15.17 19.49
N LEU A 203 -0.91 -14.45 18.36
CA LEU A 203 0.16 -13.52 18.01
C LEU A 203 0.02 -12.21 18.79
N ASN A 204 1.17 -11.58 19.04
CA ASN A 204 1.27 -10.23 19.56
C ASN A 204 2.34 -9.47 18.77
N GLY A 205 2.01 -8.30 18.23
CA GLY A 205 2.96 -7.48 17.48
C GLY A 205 2.41 -6.10 17.15
N ASN A 206 3.29 -5.16 16.80
CA ASN A 206 2.89 -3.79 16.50
C ASN A 206 2.69 -3.53 15.01
N VAL A 207 3.22 -4.35 14.11
CA VAL A 207 3.05 -4.16 12.66
C VAL A 207 2.42 -5.39 12.03
N ILE A 208 1.41 -5.19 11.19
CA ILE A 208 0.84 -6.26 10.39
C ILE A 208 0.68 -5.77 8.96
N ILE A 209 1.15 -6.56 8.00
CA ILE A 209 0.86 -6.37 6.58
C ILE A 209 -0.14 -7.42 6.16
N LEU A 210 -1.36 -7.00 5.83
CA LEU A 210 -2.40 -7.81 5.24
C LEU A 210 -2.37 -7.60 3.72
N ASP A 211 -1.66 -8.47 3.02
CA ASP A 211 -1.48 -8.41 1.57
C ASP A 211 -2.59 -9.15 0.82
N GLU A 212 -2.93 -8.62 -0.35
CA GLU A 212 -4.00 -9.09 -1.23
C GLU A 212 -5.36 -9.24 -0.52
N ALA A 213 -5.71 -8.24 0.30
CA ALA A 213 -7.00 -8.13 1.00
C ALA A 213 -8.26 -8.32 0.12
N HIS A 214 -8.18 -8.10 -1.20
CA HIS A 214 -9.25 -8.40 -2.16
C HIS A 214 -9.70 -9.86 -2.16
N THR A 215 -8.81 -10.78 -1.78
CA THR A 215 -9.09 -12.22 -1.67
C THR A 215 -9.91 -12.59 -0.43
N MET A 216 -10.09 -11.66 0.52
CA MET A 216 -10.76 -11.94 1.78
C MET A 216 -12.28 -11.85 1.63
N ARG A 217 -12.97 -12.92 2.05
CA ARG A 217 -14.43 -13.02 1.98
C ARG A 217 -15.15 -12.21 3.07
N ASN A 218 -14.55 -12.01 4.24
CA ASN A 218 -15.16 -11.34 5.38
C ASN A 218 -14.12 -10.62 6.27
N SER A 219 -14.61 -9.87 7.27
CA SER A 219 -13.78 -9.04 8.16
C SER A 219 -13.18 -9.77 9.37
N LYS A 220 -13.47 -11.07 9.57
CA LYS A 220 -13.05 -11.81 10.77
C LYS A 220 -11.53 -11.74 10.98
N LYS A 221 -10.77 -11.98 9.92
CA LYS A 221 -9.30 -11.95 9.92
C LYS A 221 -8.76 -10.56 10.20
N TYR A 222 -9.34 -9.54 9.57
CA TYR A 222 -9.01 -8.15 9.85
C TYR A 222 -9.22 -7.78 11.33
N GLY A 223 -10.34 -8.22 11.94
CA GLY A 223 -10.60 -8.04 13.37
C GLY A 223 -9.58 -8.74 14.26
N LEU A 224 -9.16 -9.96 13.89
CA LEU A 224 -8.12 -10.71 14.59
C LEU A 224 -6.78 -9.97 14.58
N MET A 225 -6.38 -9.43 13.42
CA MET A 225 -5.14 -8.66 13.29
C MET A 225 -5.16 -7.40 14.18
N LYS A 226 -6.29 -6.68 14.24
CA LYS A 226 -6.41 -5.53 15.16
C LYS A 226 -6.26 -5.94 16.62
N LYS A 227 -6.80 -7.11 17.00
CA LYS A 227 -6.67 -7.63 18.37
C LYS A 227 -5.22 -7.99 18.71
N THR A 228 -4.49 -8.61 17.79
CA THR A 228 -3.05 -8.92 17.91
C THR A 228 -2.20 -7.69 18.25
N MET A 229 -2.62 -6.52 17.78
CA MET A 229 -1.86 -5.27 17.94
C MET A 229 -2.23 -4.46 19.18
N SER A 230 -3.26 -4.86 19.93
CA SER A 230 -3.86 -4.05 21.00
C SER A 230 -2.93 -3.72 22.18
N ALA A 231 -1.85 -4.48 22.36
CA ALA A 231 -0.86 -4.23 23.41
C ALA A 231 0.06 -3.04 23.10
N TYR A 232 0.19 -2.66 21.82
CA TYR A 232 1.10 -1.60 21.38
C TYR A 232 0.32 -0.32 21.05
N ARG A 233 0.70 0.79 21.68
CA ARG A 233 0.17 2.12 21.35
C ARG A 233 0.57 2.51 19.95
N ASN A 234 1.85 2.39 19.63
CA ASN A 234 2.40 2.64 18.30
C ASN A 234 2.32 1.41 17.41
N SER A 235 1.10 1.08 16.99
CA SER A 235 0.84 -0.04 16.09
C SER A 235 0.38 0.44 14.72
N MET A 236 0.67 -0.34 13.67
CA MET A 236 0.32 -0.07 12.29
C MET A 236 -0.19 -1.31 11.56
N LEU A 237 -1.44 -1.27 11.11
CA LEU A 237 -2.06 -2.30 10.27
C LEU A 237 -2.09 -1.81 8.83
N PHE A 238 -1.22 -2.37 8.00
CA PHE A 238 -1.23 -2.15 6.57
C PHE A 238 -2.21 -3.10 5.90
N VAL A 239 -3.26 -2.58 5.28
CA VAL A 239 -4.15 -3.32 4.39
C VAL A 239 -3.78 -2.92 2.97
N ILE A 240 -3.09 -3.80 2.26
CA ILE A 240 -2.63 -3.53 0.90
C ILE A 240 -3.35 -4.41 -0.11
N SER A 241 -3.71 -3.83 -1.25
CA SER A 241 -4.41 -4.60 -2.28
C SER A 241 -4.43 -3.97 -3.66
N THR A 242 -4.87 -4.79 -4.60
CA THR A 242 -5.46 -4.39 -5.89
C THR A 242 -6.96 -4.62 -5.83
N ALA A 243 -7.74 -4.10 -6.77
CA ALA A 243 -9.12 -4.51 -6.95
C ALA A 243 -9.19 -6.02 -7.27
N GLY A 244 -10.28 -6.62 -6.80
CA GLY A 244 -10.55 -8.04 -6.99
C GLY A 244 -11.89 -8.28 -7.66
N ASP A 245 -12.19 -9.55 -7.83
CA ASP A 245 -13.39 -10.08 -8.47
C ASP A 245 -14.52 -10.39 -7.47
N ILE A 246 -14.33 -10.10 -6.18
CA ILE A 246 -15.32 -10.34 -5.11
C ILE A 246 -15.96 -9.00 -4.70
N PRO A 247 -17.02 -8.53 -5.38
CA PRO A 247 -17.64 -7.22 -5.13
C PRO A 247 -18.36 -7.13 -3.77
N THR A 248 -18.60 -8.26 -3.12
CA THR A 248 -19.19 -8.36 -1.77
C THR A 248 -18.17 -8.77 -0.71
N GLY A 249 -16.88 -8.86 -1.09
CA GLY A 249 -15.79 -9.26 -0.21
C GLY A 249 -15.45 -8.20 0.84
N PHE A 250 -14.47 -8.52 1.69
CA PHE A 250 -14.00 -7.60 2.72
C PHE A 250 -13.53 -6.27 2.15
N LEU A 251 -12.66 -6.30 1.12
CA LEU A 251 -12.08 -5.08 0.56
C LEU A 251 -13.14 -4.15 -0.04
N ALA A 252 -14.10 -4.69 -0.81
CA ALA A 252 -15.18 -3.90 -1.39
C ALA A 252 -16.04 -3.20 -0.33
N ASN A 253 -16.33 -3.89 0.78
CA ASN A 253 -17.06 -3.27 1.90
C ASN A 253 -16.19 -2.27 2.69
N ARG A 254 -14.89 -2.55 2.84
CA ARG A 254 -13.95 -1.64 3.49
C ARG A 254 -13.77 -0.36 2.68
N LEU A 255 -13.76 -0.44 1.35
CA LEU A 255 -13.70 0.71 0.44
C LEU A 255 -14.88 1.66 0.67
N LYS A 256 -16.10 1.14 0.82
CA LYS A 256 -17.28 1.97 1.17
C LYS A 256 -17.11 2.71 2.49
N TYR A 257 -16.49 2.09 3.49
CA TYR A 257 -16.16 2.76 4.75
C TYR A 257 -15.08 3.83 4.56
N CYS A 258 -14.03 3.54 3.79
CA CYS A 258 -12.97 4.50 3.46
C CYS A 258 -13.54 5.75 2.78
N GLN A 259 -14.44 5.57 1.81
CA GLN A 259 -15.13 6.68 1.14
C GLN A 259 -15.93 7.53 2.12
N LYS A 260 -16.61 6.94 3.11
CA LYS A 260 -17.32 7.70 4.16
C LYS A 260 -16.37 8.50 5.05
N VAL A 261 -15.19 7.95 5.38
CA VAL A 261 -14.16 8.65 6.16
C VAL A 261 -13.57 9.80 5.36
N LEU A 262 -13.21 9.58 4.09
CA LEU A 262 -12.68 10.61 3.19
C LEU A 262 -13.68 11.75 2.92
N LYS A 263 -14.98 11.45 2.89
CA LYS A 263 -16.08 12.42 2.77
C LYS A 263 -16.49 13.05 4.10
N GLU A 264 -15.75 12.78 5.18
CA GLU A 264 -16.01 13.29 6.54
C GLU A 264 -17.40 12.95 7.09
N LEU A 265 -18.06 11.92 6.54
CA LEU A 265 -19.34 11.39 7.02
C LEU A 265 -19.17 10.50 8.27
N VAL A 266 -17.95 9.98 8.48
CA VAL A 266 -17.55 9.19 9.63
C VAL A 266 -16.18 9.70 10.10
N LYS A 267 -16.06 10.03 11.38
CA LYS A 267 -14.77 10.42 11.99
C LYS A 267 -13.97 9.18 12.34
N ASP A 268 -12.83 8.98 11.67
CA ASP A 268 -11.82 7.95 11.97
C ASP A 268 -10.42 8.51 11.71
N ASP A 269 -9.91 9.28 12.67
CA ASP A 269 -8.61 9.95 12.55
C ASP A 269 -7.42 9.00 12.56
N SER A 270 -7.63 7.76 13.03
CA SER A 270 -6.59 6.75 13.09
C SER A 270 -6.38 6.01 11.77
N PHE A 271 -7.24 6.24 10.78
CA PHE A 271 -7.23 5.53 9.50
C PHE A 271 -6.68 6.38 8.36
N PHE A 272 -5.53 5.99 7.86
CA PHE A 272 -4.92 6.52 6.64
C PHE A 272 -5.45 5.76 5.42
N ILE A 273 -5.78 6.49 4.36
CA ILE A 273 -6.40 5.92 3.15
C ILE A 273 -5.68 6.50 1.94
N PHE A 274 -5.12 5.62 1.12
CA PHE A 274 -4.49 5.96 -0.14
C PHE A 274 -5.00 5.02 -1.23
N ILE A 275 -5.82 5.54 -2.13
CA ILE A 275 -6.47 4.79 -3.20
C ILE A 275 -6.15 5.48 -4.52
N CYS A 276 -5.72 4.72 -5.51
CA CYS A 276 -5.64 5.17 -6.91
C CYS A 276 -6.38 4.15 -7.77
N LYS A 277 -7.42 4.59 -8.48
CA LYS A 277 -8.24 3.76 -9.38
C LYS A 277 -8.86 4.64 -10.44
N ALA A 278 -9.29 4.07 -11.56
CA ALA A 278 -10.18 4.79 -12.46
C ALA A 278 -11.47 5.21 -11.74
N ASN A 279 -12.02 6.36 -12.10
CA ASN A 279 -13.37 6.71 -11.70
C ASN A 279 -14.36 5.73 -12.34
N GLN A 280 -15.39 5.37 -11.58
CA GLN A 280 -16.38 4.39 -12.00
C GLN A 280 -17.78 4.94 -11.73
N ALA A 281 -18.63 4.93 -12.75
CA ALA A 281 -20.03 5.28 -12.62
C ALA A 281 -20.80 4.20 -11.84
N THR A 282 -22.03 4.52 -11.43
CA THR A 282 -22.86 3.64 -10.57
C THR A 282 -23.23 2.32 -11.24
N ASP A 283 -23.26 2.27 -12.57
CA ASP A 283 -23.50 1.08 -13.39
C ASP A 283 -22.23 0.24 -13.62
N GLY A 284 -21.08 0.70 -13.14
CA GLY A 284 -19.79 0.04 -13.26
C GLY A 284 -18.95 0.51 -14.45
N ASP A 285 -19.45 1.46 -15.25
CA ASP A 285 -18.70 2.01 -16.39
C ASP A 285 -17.48 2.82 -15.93
N VAL A 286 -16.37 2.68 -16.63
CA VAL A 286 -15.11 3.39 -16.39
C VAL A 286 -14.86 4.50 -17.40
N GLY A 287 -15.81 4.75 -18.32
CA GLY A 287 -15.66 5.71 -19.40
C GLY A 287 -14.63 5.27 -20.43
N ASP A 288 -14.01 6.24 -21.10
CA ASP A 288 -12.96 5.98 -22.08
C ASP A 288 -11.65 5.57 -21.40
N TYR A 289 -11.44 4.26 -21.27
CA TYR A 289 -10.22 3.69 -20.67
C TYR A 289 -9.00 3.71 -21.60
N LEU A 290 -9.10 4.25 -22.82
CA LEU A 290 -7.96 4.59 -23.66
C LEU A 290 -7.38 5.98 -23.34
N ASP A 291 -8.12 6.82 -22.60
CA ASP A 291 -7.66 8.13 -22.18
C ASP A 291 -6.43 7.99 -21.25
N GLU A 292 -5.38 8.75 -21.56
CA GLU A 292 -4.16 8.81 -20.75
C GLU A 292 -4.45 9.23 -19.32
N ASN A 293 -5.41 10.13 -19.10
CA ASN A 293 -5.75 10.61 -17.76
C ASN A 293 -6.35 9.49 -16.91
N VAL A 294 -7.22 8.64 -17.49
CA VAL A 294 -7.78 7.47 -16.80
C VAL A 294 -6.68 6.45 -16.44
N LEU A 295 -5.72 6.25 -17.34
CA LEU A 295 -4.58 5.37 -17.10
C LEU A 295 -3.66 5.87 -15.98
N LYS A 296 -3.31 7.17 -16.01
CA LYS A 296 -2.50 7.83 -14.97
C LYS A 296 -3.20 7.80 -13.60
N MET A 297 -4.51 8.02 -13.59
CA MET A 297 -5.36 8.03 -12.41
C MET A 297 -5.29 6.74 -11.58
N ALA A 298 -5.21 5.59 -12.25
CA ALA A 298 -5.06 4.30 -11.57
C ALA A 298 -3.61 3.93 -11.23
N ASN A 299 -2.62 4.59 -11.86
CA ASN A 299 -1.22 4.19 -11.85
C ASN A 299 -0.30 5.35 -11.43
N PRO A 300 -0.21 5.70 -10.14
CA PRO A 300 0.58 6.84 -9.67
C PRO A 300 2.10 6.71 -9.87
N SER A 301 2.58 5.52 -10.28
CA SER A 301 3.97 5.28 -10.66
C SER A 301 4.19 5.24 -12.19
N TRP A 302 3.24 5.79 -12.97
CA TRP A 302 3.38 5.94 -14.42
C TRP A 302 4.65 6.74 -14.76
N GLY A 303 5.33 6.36 -15.83
CA GLY A 303 6.62 6.93 -16.23
C GLY A 303 7.82 6.43 -15.42
N VAL A 304 7.62 5.65 -14.35
CA VAL A 304 8.69 5.12 -13.51
C VAL A 304 8.69 3.60 -13.46
N THR A 305 7.58 2.98 -13.06
CA THR A 305 7.47 1.51 -12.98
C THR A 305 6.65 0.93 -14.13
N VAL A 306 5.80 1.74 -14.75
CA VAL A 306 5.01 1.38 -15.92
C VAL A 306 5.01 2.54 -16.91
N SER A 307 5.20 2.27 -18.20
CA SER A 307 5.15 3.30 -19.23
C SER A 307 3.70 3.53 -19.68
N LEU A 308 3.39 4.77 -20.06
CA LEU A 308 2.07 5.09 -20.62
C LEU A 308 1.79 4.31 -21.91
N LYS A 309 2.83 4.03 -22.70
CA LYS A 309 2.76 3.15 -23.87
C LYS A 309 2.27 1.75 -23.48
N ALA A 310 2.87 1.12 -22.47
CA ALA A 310 2.45 -0.22 -22.03
C ALA A 310 1.00 -0.21 -21.50
N LEU A 311 0.60 0.84 -20.76
CA LEU A 311 -0.77 0.98 -20.29
C LEU A 311 -1.78 1.10 -21.45
N LYS A 312 -1.45 1.87 -22.48
CA LYS A 312 -2.28 1.98 -23.71
C LYS A 312 -2.35 0.67 -24.47
N GLU A 313 -1.24 -0.05 -24.62
CA GLU A 313 -1.23 -1.36 -25.26
C GLU A 313 -2.11 -2.37 -24.52
N GLU A 314 -2.08 -2.37 -23.17
CA GLU A 314 -3.00 -3.18 -22.35
C GLU A 314 -4.47 -2.75 -22.55
N ALA A 315 -4.74 -1.45 -22.63
CA ALA A 315 -6.08 -0.90 -22.87
C ALA A 315 -6.63 -1.27 -24.26
N GLU A 316 -5.81 -1.15 -25.31
CA GLU A 316 -6.16 -1.56 -26.67
C GLU A 316 -6.42 -3.07 -26.77
N GLN A 317 -5.66 -3.89 -26.04
CA GLN A 317 -5.93 -5.33 -25.93
C GLN A 317 -7.28 -5.59 -25.25
N ALA A 318 -7.58 -4.91 -24.15
CA ALA A 318 -8.87 -5.03 -23.46
C ALA A 318 -10.07 -4.56 -24.30
N LEU A 319 -9.85 -3.62 -25.22
CA LEU A 319 -10.85 -3.20 -26.19
C LEU A 319 -11.10 -4.29 -27.24
N ASN A 320 -10.03 -4.82 -27.83
CA ASN A 320 -10.10 -5.79 -28.92
C ASN A 320 -10.42 -7.22 -28.46
N ASP A 321 -10.11 -7.58 -27.21
CA ASP A 321 -10.41 -8.87 -26.60
C ASP A 321 -11.21 -8.69 -25.30
N PRO A 322 -12.56 -8.76 -25.37
CA PRO A 322 -13.44 -8.65 -24.22
C PRO A 322 -13.14 -9.65 -23.09
N GLN A 323 -12.49 -10.78 -23.36
CA GLN A 323 -12.14 -11.76 -22.31
C GLN A 323 -11.09 -11.21 -21.34
N THR A 324 -10.20 -10.34 -21.82
CA THR A 324 -9.13 -9.72 -21.00
C THR A 324 -9.59 -8.47 -20.27
N ARG A 325 -10.75 -7.90 -20.65
CA ARG A 325 -11.24 -6.61 -20.17
C ARG A 325 -11.43 -6.55 -18.65
N ASN A 326 -12.00 -7.59 -18.05
CA ASN A 326 -12.15 -7.65 -16.59
C ASN A 326 -10.80 -7.71 -15.86
N GLU A 327 -9.81 -8.39 -16.42
CA GLU A 327 -8.47 -8.43 -15.84
C GLU A 327 -7.80 -7.05 -15.92
N PHE A 328 -7.91 -6.37 -17.06
CA PHE A 328 -7.44 -5.00 -17.23
C PHE A 328 -8.11 -4.03 -16.24
N PHE A 329 -9.44 -4.08 -16.09
CA PHE A 329 -10.17 -3.24 -15.15
C PHE A 329 -9.74 -3.47 -13.69
N ASN A 330 -9.61 -4.73 -13.27
CA ASN A 330 -9.23 -5.03 -11.89
C ASN A 330 -7.74 -4.77 -11.61
N LYS A 331 -6.85 -5.09 -12.57
CA LYS A 331 -5.40 -5.14 -12.32
C LYS A 331 -4.64 -3.90 -12.81
N THR A 332 -5.20 -3.16 -13.75
CA THR A 332 -4.59 -1.95 -14.34
C THR A 332 -5.39 -0.69 -14.02
N LEU A 333 -6.73 -0.72 -14.10
CA LEU A 333 -7.58 0.41 -13.68
C LEU A 333 -7.96 0.37 -12.18
N ASN A 334 -7.68 -0.74 -11.51
CA ASN A 334 -7.90 -0.93 -10.07
C ASN A 334 -9.37 -0.69 -9.63
N VAL A 335 -10.34 -1.03 -10.47
CA VAL A 335 -11.77 -0.95 -10.15
C VAL A 335 -12.35 -2.35 -9.93
N PHE A 336 -13.39 -2.47 -9.12
CA PHE A 336 -14.10 -3.74 -8.96
C PHE A 336 -15.03 -3.96 -10.16
N THR A 337 -14.90 -5.09 -10.83
CA THR A 337 -15.83 -5.50 -11.89
C THR A 337 -16.94 -6.38 -11.34
N ASN A 338 -18.20 -6.03 -11.57
CA ASN A 338 -19.33 -6.94 -11.33
C ASN A 338 -19.45 -7.91 -12.52
N SER A 339 -19.38 -9.21 -12.24
CA SER A 339 -19.52 -10.26 -13.25
C SER A 339 -20.86 -10.26 -14.01
N MET A 340 -21.89 -9.55 -13.52
CA MET A 340 -23.21 -9.50 -14.17
C MET A 340 -23.33 -8.52 -15.34
N ASN A 341 -22.49 -7.48 -15.43
CA ASN A 341 -22.60 -6.48 -16.52
C ASN A 341 -21.64 -6.74 -17.69
N ALA A 342 -20.75 -7.73 -17.57
CA ALA A 342 -19.69 -7.99 -18.54
C ALA A 342 -20.13 -8.70 -19.84
N TYR A 343 -21.43 -8.96 -20.04
CA TYR A 343 -21.90 -9.83 -21.14
C TYR A 343 -22.98 -9.25 -22.07
N PHE A 344 -23.40 -8.00 -21.92
CA PHE A 344 -24.43 -7.44 -22.81
C PHE A 344 -24.10 -6.03 -23.27
N ASN A 345 -23.31 -5.91 -24.33
CA ASN A 345 -23.46 -4.81 -25.27
C ASN A 345 -24.21 -5.34 -26.51
N PRO A 346 -25.53 -5.07 -26.66
CA PRO A 346 -26.31 -5.55 -27.80
C PRO A 346 -25.75 -5.11 -29.16
N ASP A 347 -25.02 -4.00 -29.19
CA ASP A 347 -24.47 -3.43 -30.42
C ASP A 347 -23.25 -4.20 -30.95
N GLU A 348 -22.53 -4.96 -30.11
CA GLU A 348 -21.43 -5.84 -30.55
C GLU A 348 -21.94 -7.09 -31.29
N PHE A 349 -23.21 -7.49 -31.12
CA PHE A 349 -23.78 -8.69 -31.76
C PHE A 349 -24.44 -8.40 -33.13
N ILE A 350 -24.68 -7.13 -33.47
CA ILE A 350 -25.31 -6.75 -34.74
C ILE A 350 -24.29 -6.73 -35.90
N ALA A 351 -22.99 -6.78 -35.59
CA ALA A 351 -21.91 -6.70 -36.58
C ALA A 351 -21.18 -8.04 -36.86
N SER A 352 -21.63 -9.17 -36.31
CA SER A 352 -21.03 -10.51 -36.51
C SER A 352 -21.83 -11.43 -37.41
#